data_AF-A0A6M0IMF6-F1
#
_entry.id   AF-A0A6M0IMF6-F1
#
_cell.length_a   1.000
_cell.length_b   1.000
_cell.length_c   1.000
_cell.angle_alpha   90.00
_cell.angle_beta   90.00
_cell.angle_gamma   90.00
#
_symmetry.space_group_name_H-M   'P 1'
#
loop_
_entity.id
_entity.type
_entity.pdbx_description
1 polymer ?
#
loop_
_entity_poly.entity_id
_entity_poly.type
_entity_poly.pdbx_seq_one_letter_code
_entity_poly.pdbx_strand_id
1 'polypeptide(L)'
;MKKIDNQSLLGCIESCFMLSMDDRLTLKQQKKMNALGKQLRGNLLNLLTAQFNDDVKQVDSANQQLQQLNTQLADTQAAIARLNDTIATAASVVKALDKLLLLAVSFI
;
A
#
# COMPACT_ATOMS: atom_id res chain seq x y z
N MET A 1 8.22 -13.24 4.09
CA MET A 1 8.46 -13.69 5.49
C MET A 1 7.53 -14.84 5.82
N LYS A 2 7.98 -15.84 6.59
CA LYS A 2 7.04 -16.81 7.20
C LYS A 2 6.16 -16.06 8.20
N LYS A 3 4.85 -16.26 8.13
CA LYS A 3 3.90 -15.72 9.11
C LYS A 3 4.19 -16.38 10.46
N ILE A 4 4.63 -15.58 11.43
CA ILE A 4 4.88 -16.07 12.79
C ILE A 4 3.58 -15.90 13.57
N ASP A 5 3.18 -16.95 14.26
CA ASP A 5 2.05 -16.91 15.18
C ASP A 5 2.47 -16.19 16.48
N ASN A 6 2.28 -14.87 16.48
CA ASN A 6 2.62 -14.02 17.61
C ASN A 6 1.76 -14.34 18.84
N GLN A 7 0.56 -14.90 18.66
CA GLN A 7 -0.36 -15.23 19.75
C GLN A 7 0.12 -16.47 20.51
N SER A 8 0.50 -17.52 19.77
CA SER A 8 1.12 -18.70 20.36
C SER A 8 2.44 -18.37 21.06
N LEU A 9 3.26 -17.49 20.47
CA LEU A 9 4.51 -17.04 21.10
C LEU A 9 4.26 -16.25 22.39
N LEU A 10 3.24 -15.39 22.42
CA LEU A 10 2.82 -14.67 23.63
C LEU A 10 2.37 -15.64 24.73
N GLY A 11 1.55 -16.64 24.39
CA GLY A 11 1.14 -17.68 25.35
C GLY A 11 2.32 -18.47 25.94
N CYS A 12 3.35 -18.76 25.12
CA CYS A 12 4.59 -19.37 25.61
C CYS A 12 5.35 -18.44 26.59
N ILE A 13 5.43 -17.15 26.28
CA ILE A 13 6.08 -16.15 27.15
C ILE A 13 5.35 -16.07 28.50
N GLU A 14 4.02 -15.98 28.48
CA GLU A 14 3.18 -15.96 29.68
C GLU A 14 3.38 -17.23 30.52
N SER A 15 3.40 -18.39 29.87
CA SER A 15 3.67 -19.67 30.53
C SER A 15 5.05 -19.70 31.20
N CYS A 16 6.09 -19.17 30.54
CA CYS A 16 7.41 -19.04 31.15
C CYS A 16 7.39 -18.15 32.40
N PHE A 17 6.67 -17.03 32.37
CA PHE A 17 6.57 -16.16 33.55
C PHE A 17 5.76 -16.79 34.68
N MET A 18 4.65 -17.47 34.37
CA MET A 18 3.89 -18.21 35.38
C MET A 18 4.74 -19.30 36.05
N LEU A 19 5.44 -20.12 35.25
CA LEU A 19 6.34 -21.15 35.80
C LEU A 19 7.50 -20.55 36.59
N SER A 20 7.95 -19.34 36.25
CA SER A 20 9.00 -18.67 37.02
C SER A 20 8.59 -18.27 38.44
N MET A 21 7.28 -18.25 38.71
CA MET A 21 6.69 -17.94 40.03
C MET A 21 6.07 -19.18 40.69
N ASP A 22 6.22 -20.37 40.10
CA ASP A 22 5.61 -21.59 40.62
C ASP A 22 6.48 -22.20 41.73
N ASP A 23 6.00 -22.17 42.96
CA ASP A 23 6.68 -22.68 44.16
C ASP A 23 6.87 -24.21 44.14
N ARG A 24 6.21 -24.93 43.24
CA ARG A 24 6.46 -26.37 43.02
C ARG A 24 7.79 -26.63 42.30
N LEU A 25 8.38 -25.61 41.68
CA LEU A 25 9.67 -25.70 40.99
C LEU A 25 10.83 -25.27 41.89
N THR A 26 12.02 -25.81 41.62
CA THR A 26 13.24 -25.35 42.28
C THR A 26 13.59 -23.91 41.87
N LEU A 27 14.27 -23.16 42.74
CA LEU A 27 14.76 -21.80 42.44
C LEU A 27 15.59 -21.73 41.14
N LYS A 28 16.35 -22.79 40.83
CA LYS A 28 17.14 -22.87 39.60
C LYS A 28 16.23 -22.95 38.36
N GLN A 29 15.17 -23.75 38.42
CA GLN A 29 14.18 -23.86 37.34
C GLN A 29 13.40 -22.56 37.18
N GLN A 30 12.94 -21.96 38.28
CA GLN A 30 12.24 -20.67 38.27
C GLN A 30 13.09 -19.57 37.61
N LYS A 31 14.36 -19.43 38.00
CA LYS A 31 15.30 -18.48 37.39
C LYS A 31 15.49 -18.74 35.88
N LYS A 32 15.58 -20.00 35.49
CA LYS A 32 15.69 -20.38 34.06
C LYS A 32 14.44 -19.97 33.28
N MET A 33 13.24 -20.22 33.82
CA MET A 33 11.98 -19.82 33.18
C MET A 33 11.86 -18.31 33.04
N ASN A 34 12.27 -17.54 34.05
CA ASN A 34 12.32 -16.08 33.98
C ASN A 34 13.27 -15.60 32.87
N ALA A 35 14.48 -16.16 32.80
CA ALA A 35 15.45 -15.80 31.77
C ALA A 35 14.93 -16.11 30.35
N LEU A 36 14.34 -17.30 30.16
CA LEU A 36 13.73 -17.69 28.89
C LEU A 36 12.55 -16.78 28.52
N GLY A 37 11.66 -16.47 29.45
CA GLY A 37 10.53 -15.56 29.22
C GLY A 37 10.99 -14.16 28.78
N LYS A 38 12.03 -13.62 29.42
CA LYS A 38 12.65 -12.33 29.02
C LYS A 38 13.25 -12.40 27.62
N GLN A 39 13.98 -13.46 27.31
CA GLN A 39 14.59 -13.65 26.00
C GLN A 39 13.53 -13.77 24.90
N LEU A 40 12.49 -14.58 25.12
CA LEU A 40 11.38 -14.72 24.18
C LEU A 40 10.63 -13.40 23.97
N ARG A 41 10.40 -12.63 25.05
CA ARG A 41 9.79 -11.29 24.95
C ARG A 41 10.64 -10.33 24.13
N GLY A 42 11.95 -10.31 24.33
CA GLY A 42 12.87 -9.50 23.54
C GLY A 42 12.83 -9.87 22.05
N ASN A 43 12.84 -11.17 21.76
CA ASN A 43 12.74 -11.67 20.39
C ASN A 43 11.40 -11.30 19.74
N LEU A 44 10.28 -11.39 20.46
CA LEU A 44 8.96 -10.97 19.97
C LEU A 44 8.94 -9.47 19.64
N LEU A 45 9.52 -8.63 20.50
CA LEU A 45 9.61 -7.18 20.23
C LEU A 45 10.42 -6.89 18.96
N ASN A 46 11.58 -7.53 18.79
CA ASN A 46 12.40 -7.38 17.59
C ASN A 46 11.64 -7.80 16.33
N LEU A 47 10.89 -8.91 16.41
CA LEU A 47 10.09 -9.41 15.29
C LEU A 47 8.95 -8.45 14.92
N LEU A 48 8.19 -7.99 15.90
CA LEU A 48 7.10 -7.02 15.69
C LEU A 48 7.63 -5.71 15.11
N THR A 49 8.79 -5.24 15.59
CA THR A 49 9.44 -4.03 15.07
C THR A 49 9.86 -4.21 13.61
N ALA A 50 10.44 -5.36 13.25
CA ALA A 50 10.80 -5.65 11.88
C ALA A 50 9.56 -5.72 10.96
N GLN A 51 8.50 -6.41 11.40
CA GLN A 51 7.23 -6.49 10.67
C GLN A 51 6.63 -5.09 10.45
N PHE A 52 6.56 -4.28 11.50
CA PHE A 52 6.05 -2.91 11.39
C PHE A 52 6.86 -2.06 10.41
N ASN A 53 8.19 -2.13 10.46
CA ASN A 53 9.05 -1.40 9.54
C ASN A 53 8.86 -1.84 8.08
N ASP A 54 8.67 -3.13 7.84
CA ASP A 54 8.42 -3.66 6.49
C ASP A 54 7.02 -3.26 5.99
N ASP A 55 6.01 -3.27 6.85
CA ASP A 55 4.65 -2.82 6.52
C ASP A 55 4.63 -1.32 6.20
N VAL A 56 5.33 -0.49 6.98
CA VAL A 56 5.47 0.96 6.69
C VAL A 56 6.09 1.19 5.32
N LYS A 57 7.16 0.46 4.96
CA LYS A 57 7.77 0.55 3.63
C LYS A 57 6.81 0.15 2.51
N GLN A 58 5.99 -0.87 2.73
CA GLN A 58 4.98 -1.28 1.76
C GLN A 58 3.92 -0.20 1.56
N VAL A 59 3.45 0.42 2.64
CA VAL A 59 2.50 1.56 2.58
C VAL A 59 3.12 2.75 1.86
N ASP A 60 4.37 3.10 2.16
CA ASP A 60 5.07 4.20 1.48
C ASP A 60 5.22 3.94 -0.02
N SER A 61 5.58 2.71 -0.40
CA SER A 61 5.66 2.29 -1.81
C SER A 61 4.30 2.39 -2.51
N ALA A 62 3.23 1.92 -1.85
CA ALA A 62 1.87 2.03 -2.39
C ALA A 62 1.44 3.50 -2.57
N ASN A 63 1.78 4.38 -1.62
CA ASN A 63 1.50 5.81 -1.72
C ASN A 63 2.23 6.46 -2.90
N GLN A 64 3.50 6.09 -3.14
CA GLN A 64 4.25 6.57 -4.30
C GLN A 64 3.62 6.11 -5.62
N GLN A 65 3.18 4.85 -5.70
CA GLN A 65 2.48 4.33 -6.88
C GLN A 65 1.16 5.06 -7.13
N LEU A 66 0.38 5.35 -6.08
CA LEU A 66 -0.85 6.13 -6.19
C LEU A 66 -0.59 7.55 -6.69
N GLN A 67 0.47 8.21 -6.21
CA GLN A 67 0.86 9.53 -6.72
C GLN A 67 1.20 9.49 -8.20
N GLN A 68 1.95 8.47 -8.65
CA GLN A 68 2.28 8.29 -10.07
C GLN A 68 1.01 8.08 -10.92
N LEU A 69 0.10 7.23 -10.47
CA LEU A 69 -1.18 6.98 -11.14
C LEU A 69 -2.03 8.26 -11.24
N ASN A 70 -2.08 9.06 -10.16
CA ASN A 70 -2.81 10.33 -10.18
C ASN A 70 -2.24 11.31 -11.22
N THR A 71 -0.91 11.40 -11.33
CA THR A 71 -0.26 12.21 -12.37
C THR A 71 -0.62 11.71 -13.77
N GLN A 72 -0.53 10.40 -14.02
CA GLN A 72 -0.90 9.82 -15.30
C GLN A 72 -2.37 10.06 -15.66
N LEU A 73 -3.27 10.02 -14.67
CA LEU A 73 -4.69 10.29 -14.85
C LEU A 73 -4.93 11.76 -15.20
N ALA A 74 -4.24 12.69 -14.54
CA ALA A 74 -4.30 14.11 -14.87
C ALA A 74 -3.79 14.39 -16.29
N ASP A 75 -2.68 13.78 -16.70
CA ASP A 75 -2.13 13.90 -18.05
C ASP A 75 -3.11 13.34 -19.11
N THR A 76 -3.72 12.19 -18.81
CA THR A 76 -4.73 11.56 -19.67
C THR A 76 -5.96 12.45 -19.80
N GLN A 77 -6.44 13.04 -18.70
CA GLN A 77 -7.54 14.00 -18.73
C GLN A 77 -7.21 15.22 -19.59
N ALA A 78 -6.00 15.76 -19.47
CA ALA A 78 -5.55 16.87 -20.31
C ALA A 78 -5.47 16.48 -21.80
N ALA A 79 -5.02 15.27 -22.11
CA ALA A 79 -4.99 14.76 -23.47
C ALA A 79 -6.40 14.63 -24.07
N ILE A 80 -7.36 14.10 -23.29
CA ILE A 80 -8.78 14.00 -23.71
C ILE A 80 -9.35 15.39 -23.99
N ALA A 81 -9.07 16.39 -23.16
CA ALA A 81 -9.52 17.76 -23.38
C ALA A 81 -8.99 18.32 -24.72
N ARG A 82 -7.69 18.14 -25.01
CA ARG A 82 -7.10 18.58 -26.29
C ARG A 82 -7.69 17.86 -27.50
N LEU A 83 -7.99 16.57 -27.37
CA LEU A 83 -8.66 15.80 -28.42
C LEU A 83 -10.07 16.34 -28.68
N ASN A 84 -10.81 16.67 -27.63
CA ASN A 84 -12.13 17.27 -27.76
C ASN A 84 -12.08 18.62 -28.50
N ASP A 85 -11.12 19.49 -28.16
CA ASP A 85 -10.93 20.77 -28.86
C ASP A 85 -10.56 20.58 -30.33
N THR A 86 -9.73 19.57 -30.62
CA THR A 86 -9.35 19.22 -32.00
C THR A 86 -10.57 18.75 -32.80
N ILE A 87 -11.41 17.90 -32.21
CA ILE A 87 -12.66 17.42 -32.84
C ILE A 87 -13.61 18.59 -33.09
N ALA A 88 -13.77 19.49 -32.12
CA ALA A 88 -14.62 20.67 -32.27
C ALA A 88 -14.14 21.57 -33.42
N THR A 89 -12.82 21.78 -33.53
CA THR A 89 -12.20 22.55 -34.60
C THR A 89 -12.42 21.88 -35.96
N ALA A 90 -12.18 20.57 -36.06
CA ALA A 90 -12.40 19.82 -37.29
C ALA A 90 -13.87 19.88 -37.74
N ALA A 91 -14.83 19.72 -36.82
CA ALA A 91 -16.25 19.86 -37.11
C ALA A 91 -16.63 21.26 -37.62
N SER A 92 -16.00 22.32 -37.09
CA SER A 92 -16.19 23.68 -37.58
C SER A 92 -15.67 23.86 -39.01
N VAL A 93 -14.48 23.32 -39.31
CA VAL A 93 -13.90 23.37 -40.66
C VAL A 93 -14.77 22.62 -41.66
N VAL A 94 -15.24 21.42 -41.32
CA VAL A 94 -16.15 20.64 -42.18
C VAL A 94 -17.42 21.44 -42.49
N LYS A 95 -18.06 22.04 -41.47
CA LYS A 95 -19.23 22.91 -41.69
C LYS A 95 -18.94 24.11 -42.59
N ALA A 96 -17.74 24.69 -42.51
CA ALA A 96 -17.35 25.80 -43.37
C ALA A 96 -17.16 25.34 -44.82
N LEU A 97 -16.51 24.19 -45.03
CA LEU A 97 -16.33 23.59 -46.36
C LEU A 97 -17.67 23.22 -47.00
N ASP A 98 -18.59 22.62 -46.23
CA ASP A 98 -19.94 22.29 -46.72
C ASP A 98 -20.68 23.53 -47.23
N LYS A 99 -20.60 24.65 -46.51
CA LYS A 99 -21.19 25.93 -46.94
C LYS A 99 -20.56 26.45 -48.23
N LEU A 100 -19.24 26.37 -48.36
CA LEU A 100 -18.52 26.81 -49.55
C LEU A 100 -18.87 25.94 -50.77
N LEU A 101 -19.00 24.63 -50.59
CA LEU A 101 -19.42 23.71 -51.64
C LEU A 101 -20.86 24.01 -52.12
N LEU A 102 -21.79 24.23 -51.18
CA LEU A 102 -23.16 24.61 -51.52
C LEU A 102 -23.21 25.93 -52.32
N LEU A 103 -22.39 26.91 -51.94
CA LEU A 103 -22.27 28.16 -52.68
C LEU A 103 -21.72 27.92 -54.08
N ALA A 104 -20.67 27.12 -54.24
CA ALA A 104 -20.08 26.80 -55.54
C ALA A 104 -21.08 26.12 -56.49
N VAL A 105 -21.91 25.20 -55.97
CA VAL A 105 -22.99 24.55 -56.76
C VAL A 105 -24.04 25.56 -57.22
N SER A 106 -24.30 26.63 -56.47
CA SER A 106 -25.29 27.65 -56.85
C SER A 106 -24.86 28.56 -58.02
N PHE A 107 -23.59 28.50 -58.45
CA PHE A 107 -23.06 29.27 -59.58
C PHE A 107 -23.00 28.50 -60.90
N ILE A 108 -23.38 27.21 -60.90
CA ILE A 108 -23.47 26.33 -62.08
C ILE A 108 -24.94 26.16 -62.47
#